data_AF-D3L8F7-F1
#
_entry.id   AF-D3L8F7-F1
#
_cell.length_a   1.000
_cell.length_b   1.000
_cell.length_c   1.000
_cell.angle_alpha   90.00
_cell.angle_beta   90.00
_cell.angle_gamma   90.00
#
_symmetry.space_group_name_H-M   'P 1'
#
loop_
_entity.id
_entity.type
_entity.pdbx_description
1 polymer ?
#
loop_
_entity_poly.entity_id
_entity_poly.type
_entity_poly.pdbx_seq_one_letter_code
_entity_poly.pdbx_strand_id
1 'polypeptide(L)' 'MRVAINGDYDDIVYVAFDPSIMNGSHILENDKIQFYGKSKGDYTYKATSGTKITVPLVIAKKINDQGTAPDDYGE' A
#
# COMPACT_ATOMS: atom_id res chain seq x y z
N MET A 1 -0.98 2.00 -4.88
CA MET A 1 -1.30 2.40 -3.49
C MET A 1 -0.02 2.30 -2.68
N ARG A 2 0.34 3.32 -1.90
CA ARG A 2 1.48 3.25 -0.98
C ARG A 2 0.99 2.67 0.34
N VAL A 3 1.73 1.72 0.90
CA VAL A 3 1.38 1.05 2.15
C VAL A 3 2.60 1.06 3.06
N ALA A 4 2.45 1.61 4.26
CA ALA A 4 3.44 1.53 5.32
C ALA A 4 3.41 0.12 5.93
N ILE A 5 4.57 -0.53 5.99
CA ILE A 5 4.70 -1.88 6.55
C ILE A 5 4.86 -1.75 8.06
N ASN A 6 4.01 -2.46 8.81
CA ASN A 6 3.98 -2.38 10.28
C ASN A 6 3.76 -0.97 10.85
N GLY A 7 3.20 -0.05 10.05
CA GLY A 7 3.00 1.35 10.44
C GLY A 7 4.19 2.26 10.18
N ASP A 8 5.35 1.73 9.82
CA ASP A 8 6.56 2.53 9.61
C ASP A 8 6.55 3.23 8.24
N TYR A 9 6.67 4.56 8.26
CA TYR A 9 6.68 5.41 7.08
C TYR A 9 8.01 5.40 6.30
N ASP A 10 9.09 4.92 6.91
CA ASP A 10 10.35 4.65 6.21
C ASP A 10 10.26 3.34 5.42
N ASP A 11 9.43 2.38 5.89
CA ASP A 11 9.19 1.09 5.24
C ASP A 11 7.92 1.11 4.36
N ILE A 12 8.05 1.68 3.15
CA ILE A 12 6.95 1.77 2.18
C ILE A 12 7.05 0.72 1.08
N VAL A 13 5.92 0.06 0.78
CA VAL A 13 5.73 -0.76 -0.42
C VAL A 13 4.68 -0.13 -1.33
N TYR A 14 4.93 -0.17 -2.64
CA TYR A 14 3.90 0.13 -3.64
C TYR A 14 3.09 -1.14 -3.94
N VAL A 15 1.82 -1.12 -3.57
CA VAL A 15 0.87 -2.20 -3.88
C VAL A 15 0.04 -1.83 -5.09
N ALA A 16 0.17 -2.63 -6.14
CA ALA A 16 -0.69 -2.60 -7.31
C ALA A 16 -1.69 -3.77 -7.24
N PHE A 17 -2.94 -3.54 -7.65
CA PHE A 17 -3.97 -4.56 -7.64
C PHE A 17 -5.00 -4.30 -8.74
N ASP A 18 -5.72 -5.35 -9.13
CA ASP A 18 -6.88 -5.24 -10.00
C ASP A 18 -8.09 -4.83 -9.14
N PRO A 19 -8.79 -3.71 -9.44
CA PRO A 19 -9.93 -3.26 -8.64
C PRO A 19 -11.04 -4.31 -8.46
N SER A 20 -11.17 -5.27 -9.37
CA SER A 20 -12.15 -6.37 -9.26
C SER A 20 -11.97 -7.22 -7.99
N ILE A 21 -10.77 -7.29 -7.42
CA ILE A 21 -10.53 -8.07 -6.18
C ILE A 21 -11.19 -7.44 -4.95
N MET A 22 -11.65 -6.18 -5.05
CA MET A 22 -12.26 -5.44 -3.95
C MET A 22 -13.77 -5.64 -3.85
N ASN A 23 -14.41 -6.33 -4.82
CA ASN A 23 -15.85 -6.63 -4.81
C ASN A 23 -16.76 -5.41 -4.51
N GLY A 24 -16.40 -4.23 -5.03
CA GLY A 24 -17.15 -2.98 -4.81
C GLY A 24 -16.83 -2.24 -3.50
N SER A 25 -15.89 -2.75 -2.70
CA SER A 25 -15.35 -2.04 -1.53
C SER A 25 -14.21 -1.09 -1.92
N HIS A 26 -13.90 -0.14 -1.05
CA HIS A 26 -12.84 0.85 -1.24
C HIS A 26 -11.96 0.89 0.00
N ILE A 27 -10.65 1.08 -0.21
CA ILE A 27 -9.68 1.35 0.86
C ILE A 27 -9.52 2.87 0.93
N LEU A 28 -9.63 3.43 2.13
CA LEU A 28 -9.45 4.84 2.41
C LEU A 28 -8.04 5.13 2.93
N GLU A 29 -7.70 6.41 3.02
CA GLU A 29 -6.47 6.81 3.70
C GLU A 29 -6.55 6.42 5.19
N ASN A 30 -5.40 6.02 5.74
CA ASN A 30 -5.24 5.53 7.12
C ASN A 30 -5.95 4.21 7.44
N ASP A 31 -6.40 3.44 6.45
CA ASP A 31 -6.90 2.09 6.71
C ASP A 31 -5.77 1.08 6.93
N LYS A 32 -5.96 0.21 7.92
CA LYS A 32 -5.12 -0.96 8.14
C LYS A 32 -5.56 -2.07 7.20
N ILE A 33 -4.63 -2.52 6.37
CA ILE A 33 -4.91 -3.58 5.39
C ILE A 33 -3.96 -4.77 5.57
N GLN A 34 -4.43 -5.94 5.16
CA GLN A 34 -3.59 -7.11 4.94
C GLN A 34 -3.68 -7.55 3.48
N PHE A 35 -2.54 -7.69 2.82
CA PHE A 35 -2.49 -8.08 1.42
C PHE A 35 -1.58 -9.29 1.19
N TYR A 36 -1.89 -10.05 0.14
CA TYR A 36 -1.09 -11.17 -0.34
C TYR A 36 -0.80 -10.96 -1.80
N GLY A 37 0.47 -11.09 -2.20
CA GLY A 37 0.88 -10.77 -3.55
C GLY A 37 2.25 -11.33 -3.92
N LYS A 38 2.64 -11.05 -5.16
CA LYS A 38 3.96 -11.39 -5.70
C LYS A 38 4.82 -10.14 -5.76
N SER A 39 6.04 -10.21 -5.21
CA SER A 39 7.06 -9.17 -5.41
C SER A 39 7.48 -9.10 -6.87
N LYS A 40 7.64 -7.89 -7.38
CA LYS A 40 7.99 -7.59 -8.77
C LYS A 40 9.25 -6.73 -8.93
N GLY A 41 10.04 -6.59 -7.87
CA GLY A 41 11.22 -5.73 -7.85
C GLY A 41 10.84 -4.30 -7.47
N ASP A 42 11.54 -3.32 -8.02
CA ASP A 42 11.40 -1.92 -7.65
C ASP A 42 10.45 -1.16 -8.60
N TYR A 43 9.81 -0.12 -8.08
CA TYR A 43 8.96 0.79 -8.82
C TYR A 43 9.30 2.24 -8.49
N THR A 44 9.54 3.04 -9.53
CA THR A 44 9.83 4.46 -9.41
C THR A 44 8.63 5.29 -9.86
N TYR A 45 8.17 6.20 -9.01
CA TYR A 45 7.14 7.19 -9.33
C TYR A 45 7.61 8.62 -9.06
N LYS A 46 6.93 9.60 -9.65
CA LYS A 46 7.19 11.02 -9.43
C LYS A 46 6.23 11.54 -8.36
N ALA A 47 6.78 12.02 -7.25
CA ALA A 47 6.00 12.71 -6.22
C ALA A 47 5.48 14.06 -6.71
N THR A 48 4.51 14.61 -5.99
CA THR A 48 3.95 15.95 -6.23
C THR A 48 5.02 17.05 -6.17
N SER A 49 6.06 16.86 -5.35
CA SER A 49 7.24 17.75 -5.29
C SER A 49 8.12 17.72 -6.54
N GLY A 50 7.91 16.75 -7.44
CA GLY A 50 8.74 16.52 -8.63
C GLY A 50 9.87 15.53 -8.42
N THR A 51 10.19 15.17 -7.18
CA THR A 51 11.20 14.17 -6.82
C THR A 51 10.78 12.77 -7.30
N LYS A 52 11.74 11.98 -7.80
CA LYS A 52 11.52 10.56 -8.10
C LYS A 52 11.75 9.75 -6.83
N ILE A 53 10.79 8.89 -6.50
CA ILE A 53 10.84 7.99 -5.35
C ILE A 53 10.81 6.56 -5.88
N THR A 54 11.71 5.71 -5.39
CA THR A 54 11.81 4.29 -5.74
C THR A 54 11.51 3.45 -4.50
N VAL A 55 10.56 2.53 -4.62
CA VAL A 55 10.13 1.61 -3.54
C VAL A 55 9.87 0.21 -4.10
N PRO A 56 9.86 -0.85 -3.27
CA PRO A 56 9.45 -2.18 -3.73
C PRO A 56 8.01 -2.21 -4.28
N LEU A 57 7.78 -3.07 -5.26
CA LEU A 57 6.49 -3.31 -5.89
C LEU A 57 5.95 -4.69 -5.55
N VAL A 58 4.69 -4.73 -5.10
CA VAL A 58 3.92 -5.95 -4.93
C VAL A 58 2.65 -5.88 -5.79
N ILE A 59 2.39 -6.95 -6.55
CA ILE A 59 1.09 -7.15 -7.19
C ILE A 59 0.23 -8.00 -6.27
N ALA A 60 -0.77 -7.39 -5.63
CA ALA A 60 -1.69 -8.06 -4.74
C ALA A 60 -2.72 -8.90 -5.51
N LYS A 61 -2.98 -10.09 -5.00
CA LYS A 61 -4.03 -11.02 -5.45
C LYS A 61 -5.22 -11.06 -4.50
N LYS A 62 -5.01 -10.64 -3.26
CA LYS A 62 -6.05 -10.49 -2.25
C LYS A 62 -5.68 -9.33 -1.35
N ILE A 63 -6.66 -8.51 -1.01
CA ILE A 63 -6.56 -7.46 0.00
C ILE A 63 -7.73 -7.64 0.95
N ASN A 64 -7.46 -7.56 2.24
CA ASN A 64 -8.45 -7.51 3.29
C ASN A 64 -8.30 -6.16 4.00
N ASP A 65 -9.33 -5.36 3.92
CA ASP A 65 -9.42 -4.08 4.63
C ASP A 65 -9.95 -4.34 6.04
N GLN A 66 -9.27 -3.79 7.04
CA GLN A 66 -9.61 -3.91 8.46
C GLN A 66 -10.17 -2.60 9.04
N GLY A 67 -10.42 -1.60 8.18
CA GLY A 67 -10.88 -0.26 8.57
C GLY A 67 -9.74 0.60 9.10
N THR A 68 -10.10 1.69 9.78
CA THR A 68 -9.15 2.70 10.27
C THR A 68 -8.08 2.07 11.15
N ALA A 69 -6.82 2.35 10.81
CA ALA A 69 -5.67 1.97 11.62
C ALA A 69 -5.76 2.65 13.00
N PRO A 70 -5.37 1.95 14.08
CA PRO A 70 -5.34 2.57 15.40
C PRO A 70 -4.30 3.70 15.45
N ASP A 71 -4.50 4.66 16.35
CA ASP A 71 -3.71 5.90 16.44
C ASP A 71 -2.20 5.67 16.69
N ASP A 72 -1.82 4.48 17.16
CA ASP A 72 -0.44 4.05 17.45
C ASP A 72 0.29 3.42 16.25
N TYR A 73 -0.36 3.36 15.08
CA TYR A 73 0.28 2.90 13.85
C TYR A 73 1.06 4.04 13.17
N GLY A 74 2.37 4.06 13.38
CA GLY A 74 3.31 4.97 12.71
C GLY A 74 3.89 6.09 13.57
N GLU A 75 4.10 5.83 14.87
CA GLU A 75 5.06 6.59 15.70
C GLU A 75 6.52 6.19 15.41
#